data_AF-A0A954FIA3-F1
#
_entry.id   AF-A0A954FIA3-F1
#
_cell.length_a   1.000
_cell.length_b   1.000
_cell.length_c   1.000
_cell.angle_alpha   90.00
_cell.angle_beta   90.00
_cell.angle_gamma   90.00
#
_symmetry.space_group_name_H-M   'P 1'
#
loop_
_entity.id
_entity.type
_entity.pdbx_description
1 polymer ?
#
loop_
_entity_poly.entity_id
_entity_poly.type
_entity_poly.pdbx_seq_one_letter_code
_entity_poly.pdbx_strand_id
1 'polypeptide(L)'
;MASSEIVIRGAREHNLQNVSLSLPRNKLIVMTGVSGSGKSSLAFDTLYAEGQRRYVESLSTYARQFLGQMPKPDVDSISGLAPSISIQQKSTSRNPRSTVGTITEIFDYLRVLFARVGQGYCYVSGKPIQAQSADQIIDSLLSHPAGTKFQILAPIVQNQKGEFRDLFEDLLKRGYLRARIDGEIVNISEAPALRKHHKHNIEVVIDRLVAGGSQRTRVAEA
;
A
#
# COMPACT_ATOMS: atom_id res chain seq x y z
N MET A 1 3.30 -10.08 40.19
CA MET A 1 2.58 -8.79 40.35
C MET A 1 3.20 -7.79 39.39
N ALA A 2 2.41 -7.03 38.63
CA ALA A 2 2.97 -5.99 37.78
C ALA A 2 3.64 -4.94 38.68
N SER A 3 4.94 -4.66 38.45
CA SER A 3 5.65 -3.59 39.17
C SER A 3 4.83 -2.31 39.09
N SER A 4 4.51 -1.71 40.23
CA SER A 4 3.78 -0.44 40.32
C SER A 4 4.61 0.76 39.84
N GLU A 5 5.92 0.57 39.68
CA GLU A 5 6.88 1.60 39.31
C GLU A 5 7.73 1.20 38.11
N ILE A 6 8.18 2.21 37.37
CA ILE A 6 9.26 2.12 36.39
C ILE A 6 10.53 2.52 37.12
N VAL A 7 11.45 1.58 37.31
CA VAL A 7 12.69 1.82 38.05
C VAL A 7 13.84 1.88 37.06
N ILE A 8 14.56 3.00 37.07
CA ILE A 8 15.71 3.29 36.21
C ILE A 8 16.95 3.32 37.10
N ARG A 9 18.00 2.58 36.75
CA ARG A 9 19.27 2.57 37.48
C ARG A 9 20.42 2.91 36.54
N GLY A 10 21.20 3.89 36.93
CA GLY A 10 22.45 4.27 36.29
C GLY A 10 22.30 4.70 34.82
N ALA A 11 21.33 5.56 34.52
CA ALA A 11 21.21 6.13 33.17
C ALA A 11 22.34 7.13 32.91
N ARG A 12 23.04 6.95 31.79
CA ARG A 12 24.25 7.71 31.39
C ARG A 12 24.21 8.19 29.94
N GLU A 13 23.07 8.04 29.26
CA GLU A 13 22.90 8.49 27.90
C GLU A 13 23.18 10.00 27.76
N HIS A 14 24.02 10.38 26.78
CA HIS A 14 24.49 11.74 26.55
C HIS A 14 25.16 12.40 27.78
N ASN A 15 24.46 13.34 28.44
CA ASN A 15 25.00 14.11 29.56
C ASN A 15 24.43 13.68 30.92
N LEU A 16 23.68 12.57 30.97
CA LEU A 16 23.16 12.02 32.21
C LEU A 16 24.31 11.52 33.09
N GLN A 17 24.32 11.94 34.37
CA GLN A 17 25.37 11.62 35.33
C GLN A 17 24.97 10.45 36.22
N ASN A 18 24.90 9.23 35.65
CA ASN A 18 24.55 8.00 36.36
C ASN A 18 23.22 8.08 37.16
N VAL A 19 22.18 8.60 36.50
CA VAL A 19 20.91 8.95 37.14
C VAL A 19 20.10 7.69 37.48
N SER A 20 19.63 7.58 38.73
CA SER A 20 18.73 6.51 39.18
C SER A 20 17.46 7.10 39.78
N LEU A 21 16.29 6.64 39.35
CA LEU A 21 15.00 7.16 39.80
C LEU A 21 13.87 6.13 39.64
N SER A 22 12.82 6.27 40.45
CA SER A 22 11.59 5.49 40.34
C SER A 22 10.43 6.38 39.92
N LEU A 23 9.69 5.94 38.90
CA LEU A 23 8.52 6.63 38.36
C LEU A 23 7.25 5.83 38.63
N PRO A 24 6.15 6.45 39.10
CA PRO A 24 4.88 5.75 39.29
C PRO A 24 4.26 5.39 37.94
N ARG A 25 3.90 4.13 37.72
CA ARG A 25 3.19 3.71 36.49
C ARG A 25 1.76 4.25 36.46
N ASN A 26 1.21 4.35 35.26
CA ASN A 26 -0.19 4.75 35.00
C ASN A 26 -0.52 6.16 35.54
N LYS A 27 0.50 7.03 35.59
CA LYS A 27 0.37 8.44 35.93
C LYS A 27 0.88 9.29 34.78
N LEU A 28 0.37 10.51 34.68
CA LEU A 28 0.94 11.54 33.82
C LEU A 28 2.22 12.04 34.48
N ILE A 29 3.37 11.70 33.89
CA ILE A 29 4.68 12.15 34.37
C ILE A 29 5.15 13.28 33.48
N VAL A 30 5.49 14.41 34.10
CA VAL A 30 6.04 15.57 33.40
C VAL A 30 7.50 15.72 33.78
N MET A 31 8.39 15.67 32.78
CA MET A 31 9.81 15.98 32.96
C MET A 31 10.03 17.47 32.70
N THR A 32 10.62 18.17 33.67
CA THR A 32 10.88 19.62 33.60
C THR A 32 12.34 19.93 33.94
N GLY A 33 12.80 21.13 33.56
CA GLY A 33 14.18 21.58 33.74
C GLY A 33 14.69 22.43 32.58
N VAL A 34 15.82 23.12 32.77
CA VAL A 34 16.45 24.04 31.80
C VAL A 34 16.82 23.34 30.49
N SER A 35 16.92 24.08 29.38
CA SER A 35 17.40 23.52 28.11
C SER A 35 18.76 22.82 28.29
N GLY A 36 18.94 21.65 27.68
CA GLY A 36 20.16 20.84 27.85
C GLY A 36 20.27 20.06 29.16
N SER A 37 19.29 20.11 30.07
CA SER A 37 19.36 19.39 31.37
C SER A 37 19.27 17.85 31.30
N GLY A 38 19.29 17.24 30.11
CA GLY A 38 19.16 15.78 29.94
C GLY A 38 17.73 15.22 29.93
N LYS A 39 16.69 16.07 29.88
CA LYS A 39 15.28 15.62 29.79
C LYS A 39 15.03 14.71 28.60
N SER A 40 15.44 15.15 27.40
CA SER A 40 15.28 14.39 26.17
C SER A 40 16.11 13.11 26.19
N SER A 41 17.32 13.17 26.75
CA SER A 41 18.21 12.02 26.91
C SER A 41 17.58 10.94 27.79
N LEU A 42 16.93 11.33 28.89
CA LEU A 42 16.21 10.39 29.74
C LEU A 42 14.91 9.89 29.10
N ALA A 43 14.08 10.78 28.54
CA ALA A 43 12.76 10.44 28.02
C ALA A 43 12.82 9.65 26.70
N PHE A 44 13.58 10.15 25.73
CA PHE A 44 13.62 9.61 24.37
C PHE A 44 14.78 8.65 24.17
N ASP A 45 15.99 9.08 24.50
CA ASP A 45 17.20 8.32 24.18
C ASP A 45 17.42 7.14 25.14
N THR A 46 16.85 7.21 26.36
CA THR A 46 16.90 6.11 27.35
C THR A 46 15.58 5.34 27.43
N LEU A 47 14.51 5.95 27.93
CA LEU A 47 13.25 5.23 28.23
C LEU A 47 12.53 4.75 26.97
N TYR A 48 12.30 5.64 26.00
CA TYR A 48 11.63 5.26 24.76
C TYR A 48 12.48 4.31 23.92
N ALA A 49 13.79 4.55 23.81
CA ALA A 49 14.69 3.65 23.09
C ALA A 49 14.66 2.23 23.68
N GLU A 50 14.76 2.10 25.00
CA GLU A 50 14.72 0.79 25.66
C GLU A 50 13.35 0.12 25.54
N GLY A 51 12.26 0.88 25.66
CA GLY A 51 10.90 0.35 25.54
C GLY A 51 10.58 -0.14 24.13
N GLN A 52 11.03 0.60 23.11
CA GLN A 52 10.91 0.19 21.72
C GLN A 52 11.78 -1.05 21.42
N ARG A 53 13.04 -1.05 21.86
CA ARG A 53 13.98 -2.17 21.67
C ARG A 53 13.41 -3.47 22.24
N ARG A 54 12.98 -3.46 23.51
CA ARG A 54 12.40 -4.66 24.16
C ARG A 54 11.16 -5.18 23.47
N TYR A 55 10.28 -4.28 23.00
CA TYR A 55 9.08 -4.67 22.27
C TYR A 55 9.43 -5.32 20.93
N VAL A 56 10.34 -4.71 20.18
CA VAL A 56 10.82 -5.24 18.89
C VAL A 56 11.49 -6.61 19.06
N GLU A 57 12.31 -6.79 20.09
CA GLU A 57 12.98 -8.07 20.39
C GLU A 57 12.01 -9.23 20.65
N SER A 58 10.81 -8.91 21.12
CA SER A 58 9.74 -9.89 21.39
C SER A 58 8.95 -10.32 20.15
N LEU A 59 9.12 -9.66 19.00
CA LEU A 59 8.33 -9.94 17.79
C LEU A 59 8.72 -11.26 17.12
N SER A 60 9.68 -11.25 16.18
CA SER A 60 10.13 -12.47 15.48
C SER A 60 11.64 -12.59 15.49
N THR A 61 12.14 -13.82 15.37
CA THR A 61 13.58 -14.11 15.26
C THR A 61 14.20 -13.41 14.04
N TYR A 62 13.45 -13.29 12.95
CA TYR A 62 13.83 -12.52 11.76
C TYR A 62 13.81 -11.01 12.01
N ALA A 63 12.80 -10.48 12.71
CA ALA A 63 12.74 -9.07 13.07
C ALA A 63 13.93 -8.66 13.95
N ARG A 64 14.41 -9.53 14.85
CA ARG A 64 15.64 -9.34 15.62
C ARG A 64 16.90 -9.21 14.75
N GLN A 65 16.95 -9.86 13.59
CA GLN A 65 18.09 -9.78 12.67
C GLN A 65 18.02 -8.52 11.78
N PHE A 66 16.82 -8.09 11.39
CA PHE A 66 16.61 -7.01 10.41
C PHE A 66 16.41 -5.62 11.02
N LEU A 67 15.80 -5.53 12.20
CA LEU A 67 15.80 -4.31 12.99
C LEU A 67 17.18 -4.27 13.65
N GLY A 68 18.17 -3.82 12.86
CA GLY A 68 19.57 -3.79 13.23
C GLY A 68 19.75 -3.33 14.66
N GLN A 69 20.70 -3.95 15.38
CA GLN A 69 20.97 -3.74 16.80
C GLN A 69 20.68 -2.28 17.19
N MET A 70 19.45 -2.01 17.68
CA MET A 70 19.12 -0.67 18.12
C MET A 70 20.13 -0.39 19.23
N PRO A 71 20.92 0.69 19.13
CA PRO A 71 21.97 0.94 20.10
C PRO A 71 21.33 0.88 21.48
N LYS A 72 21.82 -0.06 22.29
CA LYS A 72 21.31 -0.24 23.63
C LYS A 72 21.67 1.04 24.39
N PRO A 73 20.70 1.74 24.99
CA PRO A 73 21.00 2.94 25.75
C PRO A 73 21.97 2.62 26.89
N ASP A 74 22.83 3.57 27.24
CA ASP A 74 23.76 3.43 28.36
C ASP A 74 22.99 3.57 29.68
N VAL A 75 22.53 2.43 30.19
CA VAL A 75 21.80 2.30 31.44
C VAL A 75 22.08 0.93 32.07
N ASP A 76 22.23 0.87 33.39
CA ASP A 76 22.49 -0.41 34.08
C ASP A 76 21.28 -1.33 34.01
N SER A 77 20.11 -0.80 34.38
CA SER A 77 18.86 -1.54 34.27
C SER A 77 17.65 -0.62 34.25
N ILE A 78 16.62 -1.07 33.53
CA ILE A 78 15.28 -0.50 33.59
C ILE A 78 14.28 -1.62 33.84
N SER A 79 13.42 -1.50 34.84
CA SER A 79 12.37 -2.48 35.15
C SER A 79 11.00 -1.80 35.17
N GLY A 80 9.94 -2.58 34.96
CA GLY A 80 8.57 -2.06 34.93
C GLY A 80 8.21 -1.23 33.69
N LEU A 81 9.08 -1.18 32.68
CA LEU A 81 8.84 -0.44 31.44
C LEU A 81 7.86 -1.18 30.52
N ALA A 82 6.88 -0.46 29.99
CA ALA A 82 5.94 -0.97 28.97
C ALA A 82 6.47 -0.70 27.55
N PRO A 83 5.93 -1.36 26.51
CA PRO A 83 6.15 -0.93 25.13
C PRO A 83 5.85 0.57 24.99
N SER A 84 6.80 1.31 24.43
CA SER A 84 6.76 2.76 24.40
C SER A 84 6.51 3.29 22.99
N ILE A 85 5.72 4.36 22.91
CA ILE A 85 5.46 5.11 21.67
C ILE A 85 5.97 6.53 21.88
N SER A 86 6.74 7.05 20.92
CA SER A 86 7.21 8.42 20.93
C SER A 86 6.33 9.27 20.04
N ILE A 87 5.78 10.34 20.60
CA ILE A 87 5.06 11.38 19.87
C ILE A 87 5.95 12.63 19.91
N GLN A 88 6.59 12.93 18.79
CA GLN A 88 7.51 14.06 18.63
C GLN A 88 7.05 14.96 17.50
N GLN A 89 7.38 16.25 17.59
CA GLN A 89 7.30 17.18 16.46
C GLN A 89 8.48 16.97 15.49
N LYS A 90 8.68 15.74 14.99
CA LYS A 90 9.61 15.50 13.87
C LYS A 90 8.91 15.88 12.58
N SER A 91 9.63 16.53 11.66
CA SER A 91 9.09 16.95 10.38
C SER A 91 8.46 15.75 9.67
N THR A 92 7.16 15.83 9.40
CA THR A 92 6.44 14.82 8.62
C THR A 92 7.09 14.67 7.24
N SER A 93 7.13 13.44 6.73
CA SER A 93 7.59 13.15 5.36
C SER A 93 6.95 14.11 4.36
N ARG A 94 7.78 14.81 3.57
CA ARG A 94 7.34 15.77 2.54
C ARG A 94 6.91 15.08 1.24
N ASN A 95 6.20 13.96 1.36
CA ASN A 95 5.67 13.29 0.17
C ASN A 95 4.47 14.10 -0.35
N PRO A 96 4.52 14.66 -1.58
CA PRO A 96 3.44 15.48 -2.11
C PRO A 96 2.12 14.73 -2.30
N ARG A 97 2.12 13.39 -2.27
CA ARG A 97 0.91 12.56 -2.31
C ARG A 97 0.32 12.29 -0.92
N SER A 98 0.99 12.70 0.15
CA SER A 98 0.52 12.54 1.52
C SER A 98 -0.35 13.73 1.92
N THR A 99 -1.54 13.45 2.42
CA THR A 99 -2.49 14.43 2.94
C THR A 99 -2.86 14.09 4.37
N VAL A 100 -3.59 14.98 5.06
CA VAL A 100 -4.14 14.68 6.39
C VAL A 100 -5.01 13.42 6.35
N GLY A 101 -5.80 13.24 5.28
CA GLY A 101 -6.67 12.08 5.12
C GLY A 101 -5.91 10.77 4.96
N THR A 102 -4.74 10.77 4.32
CA THR A 102 -3.92 9.56 4.19
C THR A 102 -3.12 9.27 5.46
N ILE A 103 -2.68 10.29 6.21
CA ILE A 103 -1.94 10.11 7.48
C ILE A 103 -2.86 9.57 8.59
N THR A 104 -4.11 10.02 8.60
CA THR A 104 -5.13 9.60 9.58
C THR A 104 -5.92 8.37 9.15
N GLU A 105 -5.60 7.80 7.97
CA GLU A 105 -6.33 6.69 7.33
C GLU A 105 -7.82 6.98 7.02
N ILE A 106 -8.33 8.18 7.33
CA ILE A 106 -9.71 8.60 7.02
C ILE A 106 -10.00 8.46 5.52
N PHE A 107 -9.02 8.78 4.67
CA PHE A 107 -9.19 8.64 3.22
C PHE A 107 -9.44 7.19 2.80
N ASP A 108 -8.83 6.20 3.47
CA ASP A 108 -9.06 4.79 3.17
C ASP A 108 -10.48 4.35 3.56
N TYR A 109 -11.00 4.85 4.70
CA TYR A 109 -12.40 4.66 5.05
C TYR A 109 -13.35 5.31 4.04
N LEU A 110 -13.05 6.54 3.59
CA LEU A 110 -13.84 7.22 2.56
C LEU A 110 -13.85 6.42 1.26
N ARG A 111 -12.72 5.85 0.83
CA ARG A 111 -12.66 5.00 -0.37
C ARG A 111 -13.60 3.81 -0.27
N VAL A 112 -13.62 3.12 0.87
CA VAL A 112 -14.53 1.99 1.09
C VAL A 112 -15.98 2.46 1.11
N LEU A 113 -16.28 3.57 1.77
CA LEU A 113 -17.61 4.16 1.83
C LEU A 113 -18.14 4.46 0.41
N PHE A 114 -17.39 5.24 -0.38
CA PHE A 114 -17.80 5.61 -1.74
C PHE A 114 -17.86 4.40 -2.68
N ALA A 115 -16.99 3.39 -2.52
CA ALA A 115 -17.07 2.18 -3.32
C ALA A 115 -18.31 1.32 -3.01
N ARG A 116 -18.81 1.36 -1.76
CA ARG A 116 -19.94 0.54 -1.32
C ARG A 116 -21.30 1.19 -1.54
N VAL A 117 -21.41 2.50 -1.29
CA VAL A 117 -22.69 3.22 -1.33
C VAL A 117 -22.71 4.42 -2.27
N GLY A 118 -21.59 4.75 -2.90
CA GLY A 118 -21.51 5.86 -3.85
C GLY A 118 -22.32 5.56 -5.10
N GLN A 119 -23.18 6.50 -5.48
CA GLN A 119 -23.91 6.45 -6.75
C GLN A 119 -23.07 7.18 -7.81
N GLY A 120 -22.72 6.46 -8.88
CA GLY A 120 -21.95 7.02 -9.99
C GLY A 120 -22.85 7.79 -10.95
N TYR A 121 -22.36 8.95 -11.42
CA TYR A 121 -23.03 9.77 -12.42
C TYR A 121 -22.08 10.11 -13.57
N CYS A 122 -22.61 10.23 -14.79
CA CYS A 122 -21.85 10.68 -15.94
C CYS A 122 -21.52 12.18 -15.81
N TYR A 123 -20.25 12.55 -15.94
CA TYR A 123 -19.81 13.94 -15.77
C TYR A 123 -20.30 14.91 -16.87
N VAL A 124 -20.69 14.38 -18.05
CA VAL A 124 -21.21 15.18 -19.17
C VAL A 124 -22.72 15.33 -19.09
N SER A 125 -23.44 14.21 -18.88
CA SER A 125 -24.91 14.19 -18.97
C SER A 125 -25.62 14.30 -17.62
N GLY A 126 -24.92 14.11 -16.50
CA GLY A 126 -25.50 14.09 -15.15
C GLY A 126 -26.39 12.87 -14.86
N LYS A 127 -26.53 11.93 -15.80
CA LYS A 127 -27.37 10.73 -15.63
C LYS A 127 -26.66 9.68 -14.75
N PRO A 128 -27.42 8.88 -13.97
CA PRO A 128 -26.85 7.80 -13.18
C PRO A 128 -26.19 6.75 -14.09
N ILE A 129 -25.02 6.26 -13.70
CA ILE A 129 -24.33 5.16 -14.39
C ILE A 129 -25.11 3.88 -14.12
N GLN A 130 -25.44 3.15 -15.17
CA GLN A 130 -26.18 1.89 -15.12
C GLN A 130 -25.45 0.81 -15.90
N ALA A 131 -25.77 -0.44 -15.59
CA ALA A 131 -25.28 -1.57 -16.37
C ALA A 131 -25.80 -1.46 -17.80
N GLN A 132 -24.92 -1.71 -18.77
CA GLN A 132 -25.28 -1.78 -20.19
C GLN A 132 -25.43 -3.23 -20.60
N SER A 133 -26.43 -3.53 -21.43
CA SER A 133 -26.54 -4.85 -22.05
C SER A 133 -25.50 -5.02 -23.16
N ALA A 134 -25.19 -6.27 -23.52
CA ALA A 134 -24.30 -6.55 -24.65
C ALA A 134 -24.79 -5.89 -25.95
N ASP A 135 -26.10 -5.94 -26.22
CA ASP A 135 -26.70 -5.26 -27.38
C ASP A 135 -26.48 -3.75 -27.36
N GLN A 136 -26.64 -3.09 -26.21
CA GLN A 136 -26.40 -1.65 -26.08
C GLN A 136 -24.93 -1.29 -26.34
N ILE A 137 -24.00 -2.14 -25.93
CA ILE A 137 -22.57 -1.97 -26.20
C ILE A 137 -22.30 -2.13 -27.71
N ILE A 138 -22.87 -3.18 -28.33
CA ILE A 138 -22.73 -3.43 -29.78
C ILE A 138 -23.32 -2.26 -30.59
N ASP A 139 -24.51 -1.78 -30.23
CA ASP A 139 -25.15 -0.62 -30.86
C ASP A 139 -24.27 0.63 -30.75
N SER A 140 -23.69 0.87 -29.57
CA SER A 140 -22.76 1.96 -29.36
C SER A 140 -21.52 1.84 -30.25
N LEU A 141 -20.96 0.63 -30.41
CA LEU A 141 -19.81 0.40 -31.28
C LEU A 141 -20.15 0.63 -32.76
N LEU A 142 -21.33 0.20 -33.20
CA LEU A 142 -21.80 0.37 -34.58
C LEU A 142 -22.21 1.81 -34.91
N SER A 143 -22.52 2.63 -33.90
CA SER A 143 -22.86 4.05 -34.06
C SER A 143 -21.67 4.93 -34.44
N HIS A 144 -20.43 4.42 -34.34
CA HIS A 144 -19.24 5.15 -34.78
C HIS A 144 -19.25 5.43 -36.29
N PRO A 145 -18.60 6.52 -36.75
CA PRO A 145 -18.53 6.85 -38.16
C PRO A 145 -18.01 5.68 -39.02
N ALA A 146 -18.64 5.46 -40.18
CA ALA A 146 -18.23 4.42 -41.11
C ALA A 146 -16.74 4.55 -41.48
N GLY A 147 -16.02 3.43 -41.49
CA GLY A 147 -14.57 3.39 -41.72
C GLY A 147 -13.70 3.49 -40.47
N THR A 148 -14.29 3.72 -39.28
CA THR A 148 -13.54 3.74 -38.01
C THR A 148 -13.01 2.34 -37.69
N LYS A 149 -11.68 2.19 -37.61
CA LYS A 149 -11.03 0.93 -37.26
C LYS A 149 -10.87 0.80 -35.75
N PHE A 150 -11.27 -0.32 -35.17
CA PHE A 150 -11.11 -0.59 -33.74
C PHE A 150 -10.71 -2.04 -33.47
N GLN A 151 -10.21 -2.29 -32.26
CA GLN A 151 -9.81 -3.61 -31.79
C GLN A 151 -10.61 -3.96 -30.54
N ILE A 152 -11.12 -5.18 -30.47
CA ILE A 152 -11.76 -5.71 -29.27
C ILE A 152 -10.68 -6.38 -28.43
N LEU A 153 -10.49 -5.85 -27.21
CA LEU A 153 -9.49 -6.32 -26.26
C LEU A 153 -10.21 -6.84 -25.02
N ALA A 154 -9.90 -8.09 -24.61
CA ALA A 154 -10.42 -8.68 -23.39
C ALA A 154 -9.37 -8.54 -22.26
N PRO A 155 -9.59 -7.70 -21.23
CA PRO A 155 -8.61 -7.46 -20.18
C PRO A 155 -8.63 -8.59 -19.13
N ILE A 156 -7.83 -9.63 -19.36
CA ILE A 156 -7.80 -10.84 -18.51
C ILE A 156 -7.01 -10.61 -17.22
N VAL A 157 -5.95 -9.80 -17.27
CA VAL A 157 -5.13 -9.45 -16.10
C VAL A 157 -5.04 -7.95 -15.95
N GLN A 158 -5.38 -7.44 -14.77
CA GLN A 158 -5.36 -6.02 -14.44
C GLN A 158 -4.59 -5.77 -13.15
N ASN A 159 -3.43 -5.13 -13.27
CA ASN A 159 -2.60 -4.67 -12.15
C ASN A 159 -2.20 -5.78 -11.15
N GLN A 160 -1.96 -6.99 -11.64
CA GLN A 160 -1.60 -8.16 -10.83
C GLN A 160 -0.12 -8.52 -10.99
N LYS A 161 0.48 -9.07 -9.93
CA LYS A 161 1.86 -9.54 -9.94
C LYS A 161 1.93 -11.00 -10.38
N GLY A 162 2.84 -11.35 -11.29
CA GLY A 162 3.02 -12.73 -11.73
C GLY A 162 3.80 -12.85 -13.04
N GLU A 163 4.17 -14.09 -13.39
CA GLU A 163 4.82 -14.38 -14.68
C GLU A 163 3.81 -14.81 -15.77
N PHE A 164 2.62 -15.27 -15.37
CA PHE A 164 1.49 -15.62 -16.26
C PHE A 164 1.82 -16.61 -17.40
N ARG A 165 2.80 -17.51 -17.22
CA ARG A 165 3.18 -18.51 -18.25
C ARG A 165 2.02 -19.44 -18.61
N ASP A 166 1.39 -20.04 -17.62
CA ASP A 166 0.26 -20.96 -17.81
C ASP A 166 -0.92 -20.26 -18.54
N LEU A 167 -1.12 -18.97 -18.26
CA LEU A 167 -2.12 -18.16 -18.95
C LEU A 167 -1.82 -18.04 -20.44
N PHE A 168 -0.57 -17.74 -20.83
CA PHE A 168 -0.19 -17.63 -22.23
C PHE A 168 -0.31 -18.98 -22.96
N GLU A 169 0.07 -20.08 -22.31
CA GLU A 169 -0.11 -21.42 -22.87
C GLU A 169 -1.58 -21.75 -23.12
N ASP A 170 -2.46 -21.43 -22.17
CA ASP A 170 -3.89 -21.67 -22.31
C ASP A 170 -4.53 -20.79 -23.38
N LEU A 171 -4.07 -19.55 -23.53
CA LEU A 171 -4.52 -18.67 -24.61
C LEU A 171 -4.10 -19.19 -25.99
N LEU A 172 -2.87 -19.71 -26.13
CA LEU A 172 -2.42 -20.35 -27.36
C LEU A 172 -3.22 -21.62 -27.68
N LYS A 173 -3.52 -22.46 -26.68
CA LYS A 173 -4.38 -23.65 -26.85
C LYS A 173 -5.79 -23.29 -27.32
N ARG A 174 -6.31 -22.13 -26.89
CA ARG A 174 -7.61 -21.59 -27.34
C ARG A 174 -7.54 -20.89 -28.71
N GLY A 175 -6.37 -20.79 -29.31
CA GLY A 175 -6.16 -20.23 -30.65
C GLY A 175 -5.93 -18.72 -30.70
N TYR A 176 -5.75 -18.06 -29.55
CA TYR A 176 -5.40 -16.63 -29.54
C TYR A 176 -3.94 -16.44 -29.91
N LEU A 177 -3.67 -15.50 -30.82
CA LEU A 177 -2.32 -15.24 -31.34
C LEU A 177 -1.69 -13.96 -30.79
N ARG A 178 -2.50 -12.97 -30.37
CA ARG A 178 -1.98 -11.66 -29.97
C ARG A 178 -2.55 -11.22 -28.64
N ALA A 179 -1.71 -10.59 -27.83
CA ALA A 179 -2.11 -9.93 -26.60
C ALA A 179 -1.37 -8.59 -26.47
N ARG A 180 -2.02 -7.62 -25.85
CA ARG A 180 -1.41 -6.38 -25.39
C ARG A 180 -0.93 -6.58 -23.97
N ILE A 181 0.38 -6.52 -23.77
CA ILE A 181 1.04 -6.68 -22.48
C ILE A 181 1.69 -5.35 -22.12
N ASP A 182 1.29 -4.77 -20.99
CA ASP A 182 1.82 -3.49 -20.49
C ASP A 182 1.79 -2.34 -21.54
N GLY A 183 0.83 -2.41 -22.47
CA GLY A 183 0.64 -1.41 -23.54
C GLY A 183 1.19 -1.83 -24.91
N GLU A 184 2.05 -2.84 -24.99
CA GLU A 184 2.63 -3.31 -26.26
C GLU A 184 1.91 -4.55 -26.79
N ILE A 185 1.55 -4.53 -28.08
CA ILE A 185 0.92 -5.69 -28.73
C ILE A 185 2.02 -6.64 -29.20
N VAL A 186 2.01 -7.84 -28.65
CA VAL A 186 2.96 -8.90 -28.98
C VAL A 186 2.25 -10.15 -29.48
N ASN A 187 2.97 -10.97 -30.23
CA ASN A 187 2.55 -12.34 -30.52
C ASN A 187 2.72 -13.17 -29.24
N ILE A 188 1.70 -13.95 -28.86
CA ILE A 188 1.73 -14.71 -27.61
C ILE A 188 2.87 -15.74 -27.63
N SER A 189 3.21 -16.30 -28.80
CA SER A 189 4.35 -17.22 -28.95
C SER A 189 5.72 -16.59 -28.71
N GLU A 190 5.82 -15.26 -28.87
CA GLU A 190 7.04 -14.48 -28.72
C GLU A 190 6.97 -13.57 -27.49
N ALA A 191 5.99 -13.79 -26.61
CA ALA A 191 5.76 -12.94 -25.46
C ALA A 191 6.98 -12.96 -24.51
N PRO A 192 7.45 -11.78 -24.05
CA PRO A 192 8.59 -11.71 -23.16
C PRO A 192 8.25 -12.32 -21.79
N ALA A 193 9.25 -12.91 -21.14
CA ALA A 193 9.09 -13.44 -19.78
C ALA A 193 8.76 -12.31 -18.79
N LEU A 194 7.59 -12.37 -18.18
CA LEU A 194 7.13 -11.37 -17.21
C LEU A 194 7.78 -11.58 -15.85
N ARG A 195 7.97 -10.49 -15.09
CA ARG A 195 8.67 -10.52 -13.81
C ARG A 195 7.68 -10.78 -12.68
N LYS A 196 7.88 -11.87 -11.93
CA LYS A 196 7.00 -12.30 -10.82
C LYS A 196 6.62 -11.21 -9.81
N HIS A 197 7.51 -10.25 -9.53
CA HIS A 197 7.30 -9.21 -8.52
C HIS A 197 6.76 -7.89 -9.06
N HIS A 198 6.66 -7.75 -10.40
CA HIS A 198 6.11 -6.57 -11.05
C HIS A 198 4.62 -6.76 -11.33
N LYS A 199 3.87 -5.66 -11.34
CA LYS A 199 2.46 -5.66 -11.72
C LYS A 199 2.37 -5.52 -13.23
N HIS A 200 1.54 -6.35 -13.84
CA HIS A 200 1.34 -6.40 -15.29
C HIS A 200 -0.14 -6.22 -15.65
N ASN A 201 -0.39 -5.71 -16.84
CA ASN A 201 -1.71 -5.68 -17.50
C ASN A 201 -1.64 -6.52 -18.77
N ILE A 202 -2.56 -7.47 -18.92
CA ILE A 202 -2.62 -8.37 -20.09
C ILE A 202 -4.03 -8.33 -20.66
N GLU A 203 -4.12 -7.99 -21.93
CA GLU A 203 -5.37 -7.92 -22.67
C GLU A 203 -5.26 -8.73 -23.96
N VAL A 204 -6.18 -9.65 -24.20
CA VAL A 204 -6.14 -10.49 -25.40
C VAL A 204 -6.81 -9.78 -26.55
N VAL A 205 -6.19 -9.80 -27.73
CA VAL A 205 -6.79 -9.26 -28.95
C VAL A 205 -7.78 -10.29 -29.49
N ILE A 206 -9.07 -9.99 -29.38
CA ILE A 206 -10.13 -10.89 -29.83
C ILE A 206 -10.39 -10.70 -31.32
N ASP A 207 -10.68 -9.48 -31.75
CA ASP A 207 -10.94 -9.17 -33.17
C ASP A 207 -10.51 -7.74 -33.54
N ARG A 208 -10.39 -7.49 -34.84
CA ARG A 208 -10.10 -6.19 -35.45
C ARG A 208 -11.19 -5.88 -36.47
N LEU A 209 -11.93 -4.81 -36.23
CA LEU A 209 -13.17 -4.50 -36.92
C LEU A 209 -13.15 -3.07 -37.49
N VAL A 210 -14.06 -2.83 -38.43
CA VAL A 210 -14.25 -1.52 -39.07
C VAL A 210 -15.72 -1.16 -39.00
N ALA A 211 -16.05 -0.05 -38.33
CA ALA A 211 -17.41 0.46 -38.19
C ALA A 211 -18.05 0.69 -39.58
N GLY A 212 -19.33 0.33 -39.72
CA GLY A 212 -20.08 0.42 -40.97
C GLY A 212 -19.83 -0.69 -42.00
N GLY A 213 -18.72 -1.44 -41.89
CA GLY A 213 -18.42 -2.61 -42.75
C GLY A 213 -18.52 -3.95 -42.03
N SER A 214 -18.48 -3.95 -40.69
CA SER A 214 -18.60 -5.15 -39.84
C SER A 214 -20.07 -5.55 -39.66
N GLN A 215 -20.39 -6.82 -39.95
CA GLN A 215 -21.72 -7.38 -39.65
C GLN A 215 -21.94 -7.41 -38.13
N ARG A 216 -23.12 -6.99 -37.66
CA ARG A 216 -23.52 -7.01 -36.23
C ARG A 216 -23.20 -8.35 -35.56
N THR A 217 -23.47 -9.45 -36.27
CA THR A 217 -23.21 -10.82 -35.82
C THR A 217 -21.75 -11.05 -35.43
N ARG A 218 -20.80 -10.55 -36.24
CA ARG A 218 -19.37 -10.69 -35.96
C ARG A 218 -18.93 -9.89 -34.72
N VAL A 219 -19.54 -8.72 -34.49
CA VAL A 219 -19.27 -7.92 -33.28
C VAL A 219 -19.86 -8.59 -32.03
N ALA A 220 -20.98 -9.30 -32.17
CA ALA A 220 -21.63 -10.02 -31.08
C ALA A 220 -20.91 -11.33 -30.70
N GLU A 221 -20.25 -11.98 -31.67
CA GLU A 221 -19.49 -13.22 -31.46
C GLU A 221 -18.06 -13.00 -30.93
N ALA A 222 -17.53 -11.78 -31.08
CA ALA A 222 -16.20 -11.38 -30.61
C ALA A 222 -16.25 -10.91 -29.14
#